data_AF-I4VMX7-F1
#
_entry.id   AF-I4VMX7-F1
#
_cell.length_a   1.000
_cell.length_b   1.000
_cell.length_c   1.000
_cell.angle_alpha   90.00
_cell.angle_beta   90.00
_cell.angle_gamma   90.00
#
_symmetry.space_group_name_H-M   'P 1'
#
loop_
_entity.id
_entity.type
_entity.pdbx_description
1 polymer ?
#
loop_
_entity_poly.entity_id
_entity_poly.type
_entity_poly.pdbx_seq_one_letter_code
_entity_poly.pdbx_strand_id
1 'polypeptide(L)'
;MKRHFVALLVMLITANAPSASAQNSGEMAIAPGGDPTFYVMNGGTPEPFGDRIVECRNSCAQKRVLVTANSASEPKQMLGHFSGLKLAVDGEALFFESEAWATSNAVHAVDLATGQQRYVTDGSIACVIGTGRFQGALLVAKRKHFVQGGSYNPLYLFDANGKELGLAALDVDEAPKFCGSGELQ
;
A
#
# COMPACT_ATOMS: atom_id res chain seq x y z
N MET A 1 47.91 49.47 -28.75
CA MET A 1 47.14 48.89 -27.63
C MET A 1 46.33 47.70 -28.16
N LYS A 2 46.80 46.47 -27.95
CA LYS A 2 46.08 45.23 -28.29
C LYS A 2 45.44 44.70 -27.01
N ARG A 3 44.12 44.58 -26.96
CA ARG A 3 43.39 43.96 -25.85
C ARG A 3 43.24 42.47 -26.15
N HIS A 4 43.90 41.63 -25.37
CA HIS A 4 43.70 40.18 -25.40
C HIS A 4 42.47 39.84 -24.56
N PHE A 5 41.48 39.20 -25.18
CA PHE A 5 40.36 38.56 -24.51
C PHE A 5 40.82 37.19 -24.01
N VAL A 6 40.81 36.97 -22.70
CA VAL A 6 40.95 35.63 -22.10
C VAL A 6 39.54 35.08 -21.95
N ALA A 7 39.20 34.04 -22.72
CA ALA A 7 37.95 33.31 -22.58
C ALA A 7 38.09 32.30 -21.43
N LEU A 8 37.32 32.50 -20.36
CA LEU A 8 37.22 31.56 -19.24
C LEU A 8 36.21 30.46 -19.64
N LEU A 9 36.72 29.27 -19.94
CA LEU A 9 35.91 28.08 -20.23
C LEU A 9 35.37 27.51 -18.91
N VAL A 10 34.10 27.78 -18.58
CA VAL A 10 33.40 27.14 -17.46
C VAL A 10 32.94 25.76 -17.94
N MET A 11 33.67 24.72 -17.54
CA MET A 11 33.20 23.33 -17.71
C MET A 11 32.04 23.09 -16.73
N LEU A 12 30.81 23.04 -17.26
CA LEU A 12 29.68 22.45 -16.54
C LEU A 12 29.94 20.94 -16.42
N ILE A 13 30.31 20.49 -15.23
CA ILE A 13 30.23 19.07 -14.87
C ILE A 13 28.75 18.79 -14.63
N THR A 14 28.07 18.20 -15.62
CA THR A 14 26.76 17.61 -15.40
C THR A 14 26.96 16.42 -14.46
N ALA A 15 26.56 16.57 -13.20
CA ALA A 15 26.43 15.43 -12.31
C ALA A 15 25.35 14.52 -12.90
N ASN A 16 25.79 13.41 -13.51
CA ASN A 16 24.89 12.32 -13.83
C ASN A 16 24.38 11.79 -12.50
N ALA A 17 23.15 12.18 -12.13
CA ALA A 17 22.42 11.46 -11.11
C ALA A 17 22.36 9.99 -11.56
N PRO A 18 22.78 9.02 -10.73
CA PRO A 18 22.55 7.63 -11.06
C PRO A 18 21.04 7.45 -11.18
N SER A 19 20.59 7.19 -12.41
CA SER A 19 19.24 6.71 -12.68
C SER A 19 19.08 5.42 -11.89
N ALA A 20 18.44 5.48 -10.73
CA ALA A 20 17.95 4.29 -10.06
C ALA A 20 17.02 3.61 -11.06
N SER A 21 17.45 2.44 -11.53
CA SER A 21 16.71 1.63 -12.49
C SER A 21 15.31 1.37 -11.94
N ALA A 22 14.31 2.00 -12.52
CA ALA A 22 12.91 1.62 -12.39
C ALA A 22 12.71 0.30 -13.14
N GLN A 23 13.09 -0.82 -12.53
CA GLN A 23 12.82 -2.16 -13.06
C GLN A 23 12.28 -3.04 -11.93
N ASN A 24 10.97 -2.85 -11.72
CA ASN A 24 9.95 -3.76 -11.21
C ASN A 24 8.87 -2.85 -10.64
N SER A 25 7.81 -2.62 -11.41
CA SER A 25 6.68 -1.75 -11.04
C SER A 25 5.86 -2.39 -9.93
N GLY A 26 6.43 -2.45 -8.74
CA GLY A 26 5.75 -2.75 -7.50
C GLY A 26 4.98 -1.53 -7.01
N GLU A 27 3.77 -1.75 -6.52
CA GLU A 27 3.05 -0.74 -5.76
C GLU A 27 3.91 -0.21 -4.61
N MET A 28 3.73 1.07 -4.26
CA MET A 28 4.46 1.71 -3.18
C MET A 28 3.56 2.54 -2.27
N ALA A 29 3.95 2.66 -1.01
CA ALA A 29 3.40 3.61 -0.05
C ALA A 29 4.53 4.39 0.60
N ILE A 30 4.33 5.69 0.87
CA ILE A 30 5.37 6.57 1.43
C ILE A 30 4.91 7.03 2.81
N ALA A 31 5.78 6.95 3.81
CA ALA A 31 5.49 7.46 5.15
C ALA A 31 5.36 8.99 5.18
N PRO A 32 4.62 9.56 6.15
CA PRO A 32 4.61 11.00 6.39
C PRO A 32 6.05 11.50 6.58
N GLY A 33 6.47 12.48 5.77
CA GLY A 33 7.84 12.99 5.75
C GLY A 33 8.76 12.38 4.67
N GLY A 34 8.29 11.39 3.91
CA GLY A 34 9.00 10.87 2.73
C GLY A 34 9.93 9.68 2.98
N ASP A 35 10.19 9.31 4.24
CA ASP A 35 11.04 8.17 4.62
C ASP A 35 10.47 7.53 5.91
N PRO A 36 10.25 6.20 5.97
CA PRO A 36 10.53 5.18 4.95
C PRO A 36 9.56 5.18 3.77
N THR A 37 9.95 4.44 2.72
CA THR A 37 9.08 4.04 1.62
C THR A 37 8.88 2.53 1.63
N PHE A 38 7.65 2.07 1.43
CA PHE A 38 7.27 0.66 1.38
C PHE A 38 7.03 0.24 -0.07
N TYR A 39 7.51 -0.94 -0.44
CA TYR A 39 7.40 -1.50 -1.78
C TYR A 39 6.83 -2.90 -1.72
N VAL A 40 5.92 -3.22 -2.65
CA VAL A 40 5.69 -4.60 -3.05
C VAL A 40 6.80 -4.99 -4.03
N MET A 41 7.59 -6.00 -3.69
CA MET A 41 8.54 -6.60 -4.62
C MET A 41 7.99 -7.94 -5.07
N ASN A 42 7.59 -8.02 -6.34
CA ASN A 42 7.15 -9.28 -6.93
C ASN A 42 8.37 -10.17 -7.17
N GLY A 43 8.24 -11.44 -6.79
CA GLY A 43 9.24 -12.46 -7.11
C GLY A 43 9.27 -12.68 -8.62
N GLY A 44 10.30 -12.20 -9.30
CA GLY A 44 10.54 -12.57 -10.69
C GLY A 44 10.88 -14.06 -10.78
N THR A 45 10.50 -14.73 -11.87
CA THR A 45 11.10 -16.05 -12.18
C THR A 45 12.58 -15.85 -12.54
N PRO A 46 13.53 -16.66 -12.06
CA PRO A 46 13.40 -17.92 -11.31
C PRO A 46 13.67 -17.77 -9.79
N GLU A 47 13.51 -16.58 -9.20
CA GLU A 47 13.85 -16.35 -7.79
C GLU A 47 12.91 -17.15 -6.85
N PRO A 48 13.45 -17.79 -5.80
CA PRO A 48 12.67 -18.61 -4.86
C PRO A 48 11.83 -17.79 -3.88
N PHE A 49 11.92 -16.46 -3.93
CA PHE A 49 11.21 -15.57 -3.03
C PHE A 49 9.94 -15.10 -3.72
N GLY A 50 8.79 -15.68 -3.33
CA GLY A 50 7.49 -15.11 -3.66
C GLY A 50 7.37 -13.66 -3.16
N ASP A 51 6.28 -12.99 -3.50
CA ASP A 51 6.09 -11.56 -3.26
C ASP A 51 6.48 -11.13 -1.84
N ARG A 52 7.07 -9.93 -1.74
CA ARG A 52 7.56 -9.38 -0.48
C ARG A 52 7.06 -7.97 -0.30
N ILE A 53 6.78 -7.60 0.95
CA ILE A 53 6.65 -6.20 1.33
C ILE A 53 7.95 -5.79 2.00
N VAL A 54 8.57 -4.75 1.47
CA VAL A 54 9.87 -4.27 1.94
C VAL A 54 9.80 -2.79 2.27
N GLU A 55 10.31 -2.48 3.46
CA GLU A 55 10.58 -1.13 3.90
C GLU A 55 11.98 -0.72 3.45
N CYS A 56 12.06 0.42 2.80
CA CYS A 56 13.29 1.10 2.44
C CYS A 56 13.43 2.38 3.24
N ARG A 57 14.61 2.59 3.81
CA ARG A 57 15.01 3.85 4.45
C ARG A 57 16.21 4.47 3.75
N ASN A 58 16.34 5.79 3.85
CA ASN A 58 17.48 6.55 3.33
C ASN A 58 17.75 6.23 1.85
N SER A 59 16.76 6.48 0.99
CA SER A 59 16.83 6.15 -0.44
C SER A 59 17.13 4.66 -0.70
N CYS A 60 16.53 3.77 0.09
CA CYS A 60 16.75 2.32 0.08
C CYS A 60 18.19 1.86 0.42
N ALA A 61 19.04 2.69 1.01
CA ALA A 61 20.34 2.25 1.53
C ALA A 61 20.19 1.22 2.66
N GLN A 62 19.08 1.30 3.40
CA GLN A 62 18.68 0.33 4.41
C GLN A 62 17.38 -0.33 3.96
N LYS A 63 17.35 -1.67 4.00
CA LYS A 63 16.19 -2.47 3.58
C LYS A 63 15.81 -3.44 4.69
N ARG A 64 14.53 -3.50 5.00
CA ARG A 64 13.95 -4.49 5.91
C ARG A 64 12.76 -5.15 5.25
N VAL A 65 12.72 -6.48 5.27
CA VAL A 65 11.57 -7.23 4.78
C VAL A 65 10.55 -7.32 5.90
N LEU A 66 9.33 -6.86 5.62
CA LEU A 66 8.22 -6.85 6.57
C LEU A 66 7.36 -8.11 6.42
N VAL A 67 7.06 -8.48 5.18
CA VAL A 67 6.22 -9.64 4.86
C VAL A 67 6.85 -10.40 3.71
N THR A 68 6.79 -11.74 3.78
CA THR A 68 7.15 -12.64 2.68
C THR A 68 5.95 -13.52 2.38
N ALA A 69 5.68 -13.74 1.10
CA ALA A 69 4.65 -14.67 0.66
C ALA A 69 4.82 -16.04 1.31
N ASN A 70 3.70 -16.68 1.58
CA ASN A 70 3.61 -17.97 2.23
C ASN A 70 2.36 -18.70 1.73
N SER A 71 2.52 -19.99 1.45
CA SER A 71 1.40 -20.87 1.13
C SER A 71 0.75 -21.38 2.41
N ALA A 72 -0.57 -21.27 2.48
CA ALA A 72 -1.38 -21.87 3.55
C ALA A 72 -2.66 -22.45 2.97
N SER A 73 -3.22 -23.46 3.64
CA SER A 73 -4.51 -24.05 3.24
C SER A 73 -5.70 -23.22 3.73
N GLU A 74 -5.54 -22.48 4.83
CA GLU A 74 -6.54 -21.53 5.33
C GLU A 74 -6.38 -20.20 4.56
N PRO A 75 -7.39 -19.74 3.81
CA PRO A 75 -7.30 -18.52 3.01
C PRO A 75 -6.85 -17.28 3.79
N LYS A 76 -7.26 -17.15 5.05
CA LYS A 76 -6.86 -16.02 5.93
C LYS A 76 -5.38 -16.01 6.30
N GLN A 77 -4.68 -17.13 6.10
CA GLN A 77 -3.26 -17.30 6.40
C GLN A 77 -2.41 -17.35 5.12
N MET A 78 -3.03 -17.44 3.96
CA MET A 78 -2.33 -17.41 2.68
C MET A 78 -1.81 -16.00 2.42
N LEU A 79 -0.57 -15.90 1.96
CA LEU A 79 0.09 -14.64 1.65
C LEU A 79 0.71 -14.73 0.26
N GLY A 80 0.24 -13.93 -0.68
CA GLY A 80 0.78 -13.84 -2.04
C GLY A 80 0.02 -12.81 -2.87
N HIS A 81 0.60 -12.42 -4.01
CA HIS A 81 0.01 -11.43 -4.92
C HIS A 81 -0.32 -10.12 -4.21
N PHE A 82 0.65 -9.60 -3.44
CA PHE A 82 0.44 -8.44 -2.58
C PHE A 82 0.08 -7.18 -3.38
N SER A 83 -0.88 -6.42 -2.88
CA SER A 83 -1.32 -5.15 -3.47
C SER A 83 -2.02 -4.27 -2.43
N GLY A 84 -2.56 -3.11 -2.84
CA GLY A 84 -3.39 -2.25 -2.00
C GLY A 84 -2.67 -1.67 -0.79
N LEU A 85 -1.39 -1.34 -0.89
CA LEU A 85 -0.62 -0.76 0.21
C LEU A 85 -1.27 0.54 0.70
N LYS A 86 -1.68 0.56 1.97
CA LYS A 86 -2.15 1.77 2.67
C LYS A 86 -1.48 1.87 4.02
N LEU A 87 -0.82 2.99 4.27
CA LEU A 87 -0.27 3.27 5.58
C LEU A 87 -1.38 3.74 6.53
N ALA A 88 -1.35 3.26 7.77
CA ALA A 88 -2.19 3.79 8.83
C ALA A 88 -1.89 5.28 9.09
N VAL A 89 -2.86 6.02 9.62
CA VAL A 89 -2.72 7.47 9.88
C VAL A 89 -1.62 7.76 10.90
N ASP A 90 -1.46 6.90 11.90
CA ASP A 90 -0.41 6.97 12.92
C ASP A 90 0.98 6.54 12.39
N GLY A 91 1.04 5.92 11.21
CA GLY A 91 2.28 5.39 10.65
C GLY A 91 2.81 4.14 11.37
N GLU A 92 2.01 3.49 12.21
CA GLU A 92 2.44 2.31 13.00
C GLU A 92 2.16 0.99 12.29
N ALA A 93 1.22 0.98 11.34
CA ALA A 93 0.87 -0.21 10.57
C ALA A 93 0.78 0.07 9.07
N LEU A 94 1.08 -0.95 8.28
CA LEU A 94 0.84 -0.96 6.84
C LEU A 94 -0.22 -2.02 6.52
N PHE A 95 -1.31 -1.59 5.91
CA PHE A 95 -2.35 -2.45 5.38
C PHE A 95 -2.04 -2.85 3.95
N PHE A 96 -2.43 -4.07 3.58
CA PHE A 96 -2.24 -4.61 2.25
C PHE A 96 -3.27 -5.71 1.95
N GLU A 97 -3.47 -5.97 0.67
CA GLU A 97 -4.27 -7.07 0.15
C GLU A 97 -3.38 -8.25 -0.22
N SER A 98 -3.90 -9.45 0.00
CA SER A 98 -3.35 -10.72 -0.47
C SER A 98 -4.45 -11.52 -1.15
N GLU A 99 -4.09 -12.32 -2.15
CA GLU A 99 -5.02 -13.30 -2.71
C GLU A 99 -5.43 -14.29 -1.61
N ALA A 100 -6.72 -14.65 -1.56
CA ALA A 100 -7.27 -15.53 -0.52
C ALA A 100 -8.40 -16.44 -1.05
N TRP A 101 -9.46 -15.86 -1.60
CA TRP A 101 -10.60 -16.60 -2.17
C TRP A 101 -10.80 -16.25 -3.64
N ALA A 102 -11.44 -17.16 -4.39
CA ALA A 102 -11.79 -16.93 -5.80
C ALA A 102 -12.66 -15.68 -6.04
N THR A 103 -13.38 -15.23 -5.01
CA THR A 103 -14.30 -14.09 -5.09
C THR A 103 -13.84 -12.87 -4.29
N SER A 104 -12.75 -12.98 -3.52
CA SER A 104 -12.31 -11.91 -2.62
C SER A 104 -10.85 -12.06 -2.23
N ASN A 105 -10.15 -10.93 -2.13
CA ASN A 105 -8.86 -10.84 -1.45
C ASN A 105 -9.04 -10.92 0.06
N ALA A 106 -7.94 -11.10 0.78
CA ALA A 106 -7.83 -10.86 2.21
C ALA A 106 -7.05 -9.55 2.44
N VAL A 107 -7.54 -8.75 3.38
CA VAL A 107 -6.89 -7.57 3.92
C VAL A 107 -6.10 -7.96 5.15
N HIS A 108 -4.82 -7.60 5.16
CA HIS A 108 -3.88 -7.85 6.24
C HIS A 108 -3.31 -6.53 6.73
N ALA A 109 -2.76 -6.55 7.95
CA ALA A 109 -1.96 -5.48 8.52
C ALA A 109 -0.61 -6.05 8.94
N VAL A 110 0.46 -5.29 8.73
CA VAL A 110 1.77 -5.54 9.35
C VAL A 110 2.11 -4.38 10.27
N ASP A 111 2.44 -4.71 11.52
CA ASP A 111 2.98 -3.77 12.49
C ASP A 111 4.41 -3.38 12.07
N LEU A 112 4.66 -2.09 11.92
CA LEU A 112 5.92 -1.59 11.41
C LEU A 112 7.05 -1.61 12.44
N ALA A 113 6.77 -1.69 13.73
CA ALA A 113 7.84 -1.83 14.72
C ALA A 113 8.36 -3.27 14.73
N THR A 114 7.45 -4.23 14.82
CA THR A 114 7.71 -5.65 15.09
C THR A 114 7.80 -6.51 13.84
N GLY A 115 7.23 -6.06 12.71
CA GLY A 115 7.03 -6.89 11.52
C GLY A 115 5.94 -7.96 11.69
N GLN A 116 5.15 -7.91 12.76
CA GLN A 116 4.09 -8.88 12.99
C GLN A 116 2.93 -8.63 12.04
N GLN A 117 2.62 -9.64 11.22
CA GLN A 117 1.50 -9.63 10.30
C GLN A 117 0.26 -10.26 10.97
N ARG A 118 -0.92 -9.69 10.71
CA ARG A 118 -2.23 -10.28 11.08
C ARG A 118 -3.29 -10.06 10.01
N TYR A 119 -4.27 -10.96 9.96
CA TYR A 119 -5.47 -10.80 9.13
C TYR A 119 -6.38 -9.72 9.72
N VAL A 120 -7.05 -8.96 8.86
CA VAL A 120 -8.00 -7.90 9.25
C VAL A 120 -9.41 -8.30 8.82
N THR A 121 -9.63 -8.48 7.52
CA THR A 121 -10.97 -8.74 6.94
C THR A 121 -10.81 -9.23 5.50
N ASP A 122 -11.86 -9.77 4.87
CA ASP A 122 -11.89 -10.05 3.43
C ASP A 122 -12.28 -8.79 2.65
N GLY A 123 -11.92 -8.68 1.37
CA GLY A 123 -12.32 -7.60 0.48
C GLY A 123 -11.14 -6.81 -0.07
N SER A 124 -11.43 -5.63 -0.62
CA SER A 124 -10.43 -4.73 -1.20
C SER A 124 -10.42 -3.37 -0.49
N ILE A 125 -9.23 -2.86 -0.21
CA ILE A 125 -9.02 -1.63 0.53
C ILE A 125 -9.30 -0.45 -0.40
N ALA A 126 -10.31 0.35 -0.06
CA ALA A 126 -10.54 1.62 -0.72
C ALA A 126 -9.56 2.67 -0.20
N CYS A 127 -9.49 2.86 1.13
CA CYS A 127 -8.54 3.75 1.78
C CYS A 127 -8.50 3.55 3.30
N VAL A 128 -7.57 4.26 3.94
CA VAL A 128 -7.61 4.58 5.37
C VAL A 128 -8.21 5.98 5.52
N ILE A 129 -9.20 6.11 6.40
CA ILE A 129 -9.89 7.39 6.65
C ILE A 129 -8.94 8.35 7.37
N GLY A 130 -8.65 9.48 6.75
CA GLY A 130 -7.64 10.42 7.26
C GLY A 130 -8.11 11.35 8.38
N THR A 131 -9.42 11.61 8.51
CA THR A 131 -9.98 12.65 9.39
C THR A 131 -11.44 12.33 9.80
N GLY A 132 -11.98 13.09 10.75
CA GLY A 132 -13.37 12.95 11.23
C GLY A 132 -13.55 11.81 12.24
N ARG A 133 -14.82 11.46 12.52
CA ARG A 133 -15.18 10.51 13.60
C ARG A 133 -14.63 9.09 13.41
N PHE A 134 -14.25 8.74 12.18
CA PHE A 134 -13.71 7.43 11.81
C PHE A 134 -12.25 7.51 11.38
N GLN A 135 -11.52 8.57 11.75
CA GLN A 135 -10.10 8.68 11.48
C GLN A 135 -9.35 7.39 11.91
N GLY A 136 -8.48 6.89 11.02
CA GLY A 136 -7.72 5.65 11.21
C GLY A 136 -8.48 4.37 10.84
N ALA A 137 -9.80 4.44 10.61
CA ALA A 137 -10.56 3.29 10.14
C ALA A 137 -10.20 2.92 8.69
N LEU A 138 -10.35 1.65 8.35
CA LEU A 138 -10.27 1.14 7.00
C LEU A 138 -11.64 1.19 6.34
N LEU A 139 -11.67 1.67 5.10
CA LEU A 139 -12.82 1.53 4.21
C LEU A 139 -12.54 0.38 3.25
N VAL A 140 -13.37 -0.66 3.29
CA VAL A 140 -13.18 -1.90 2.54
C VAL A 140 -14.40 -2.20 1.68
N ALA A 141 -14.18 -2.42 0.39
CA ALA A 141 -15.18 -2.91 -0.54
C ALA A 141 -15.34 -4.42 -0.38
N LYS A 142 -16.57 -4.86 -0.10
CA LYS A 142 -16.92 -6.27 0.08
C LYS A 142 -17.67 -6.78 -1.14
N ARG A 143 -17.20 -7.84 -1.81
CA ARG A 143 -18.00 -8.45 -2.87
C ARG A 143 -19.21 -9.19 -2.28
N LYS A 144 -20.42 -8.73 -2.62
CA LYS A 144 -21.70 -9.36 -2.23
C LYS A 144 -22.52 -9.70 -3.47
N HIS A 145 -23.52 -10.58 -3.30
CA HIS A 145 -24.39 -11.05 -4.38
C HIS A 145 -25.84 -10.72 -4.07
N PHE A 146 -26.61 -10.36 -5.11
CA PHE A 146 -28.06 -10.22 -4.98
C PHE A 146 -28.73 -11.59 -5.06
N VAL A 147 -29.89 -11.73 -4.41
CA VAL A 147 -30.70 -12.98 -4.45
C VAL A 147 -31.10 -13.33 -5.89
N GLN A 148 -31.38 -12.33 -6.73
CA GLN A 148 -31.79 -12.51 -8.13
C GLN A 148 -30.60 -12.68 -9.11
N GLY A 149 -29.37 -12.77 -8.59
CA GLY A 149 -28.14 -12.82 -9.39
C GLY A 149 -27.48 -11.46 -9.58
N GLY A 150 -26.21 -11.49 -9.97
CA GLY A 150 -25.33 -10.32 -10.02
C GLY A 150 -24.55 -10.11 -8.71
N SER A 151 -23.61 -9.16 -8.75
CA SER A 151 -22.79 -8.79 -7.61
C SER A 151 -22.73 -7.28 -7.44
N TYR A 152 -22.45 -6.84 -6.22
CA TYR A 152 -22.26 -5.45 -5.84
C TYR A 152 -21.17 -5.36 -4.78
N ASN A 153 -20.54 -4.19 -4.65
CA ASN A 153 -19.38 -3.98 -3.79
C ASN A 153 -19.63 -2.87 -2.76
N PRO A 154 -20.48 -3.10 -1.76
CA PRO A 154 -20.71 -2.13 -0.70
C PRO A 154 -19.43 -1.86 0.10
N LEU A 155 -19.31 -0.63 0.60
CA LEU A 155 -18.21 -0.17 1.41
C LEU A 155 -18.55 -0.34 2.89
N TYR A 156 -17.68 -1.01 3.62
CA TYR A 156 -17.78 -1.23 5.06
C TYR A 156 -16.60 -0.59 5.77
N LEU A 157 -16.85 -0.06 6.96
CA LEU A 157 -15.83 0.46 7.86
C LEU A 157 -15.33 -0.64 8.78
N PHE A 158 -14.02 -0.71 8.95
CA PHE A 158 -13.35 -1.56 9.92
C PHE A 158 -12.41 -0.72 10.77
N ASP A 159 -12.30 -0.99 12.07
CA ASP A 159 -11.19 -0.44 12.84
C ASP A 159 -9.86 -1.09 12.45
N ALA A 160 -8.75 -0.56 12.96
CA ALA A 160 -7.42 -1.08 12.67
C ALA A 160 -7.28 -2.57 13.05
N ASN A 161 -8.04 -3.06 14.04
CA ASN A 161 -8.00 -4.45 14.52
C ASN A 161 -8.86 -5.42 13.69
N GLY A 162 -9.63 -4.92 12.72
CA GLY A 162 -10.51 -5.71 11.86
C GLY A 162 -11.93 -5.88 12.41
N LYS A 163 -12.32 -5.12 13.43
CA LYS A 163 -13.72 -5.09 13.88
C LYS A 163 -14.54 -4.25 12.90
N GLU A 164 -15.61 -4.83 12.38
CA GLU A 164 -16.57 -4.10 11.55
C GLU A 164 -17.29 -3.03 12.38
N LEU A 165 -17.29 -1.79 11.87
CA LEU A 165 -17.96 -0.63 12.46
C LEU A 165 -19.31 -0.35 11.78
N GLY A 166 -19.49 -0.84 10.55
CA GLY A 166 -20.77 -0.83 9.84
C GLY A 166 -20.65 -0.50 8.36
N LEU A 167 -21.80 -0.50 7.68
CA LEU A 167 -21.93 -0.10 6.28
C LEU A 167 -21.72 1.42 6.14
N ALA A 168 -20.83 1.81 5.22
CA ALA A 168 -20.58 3.21 4.87
C ALA A 168 -21.38 3.64 3.63
N ALA A 169 -21.37 2.82 2.58
CA ALA A 169 -22.08 3.08 1.33
C ALA A 169 -22.40 1.77 0.61
N LEU A 170 -23.41 1.80 -0.26
CA LEU A 170 -23.83 0.63 -1.04
C LEU A 170 -23.04 0.45 -2.33
N ASP A 171 -22.36 1.51 -2.79
CA ASP A 171 -21.59 1.54 -4.03
C ASP A 171 -20.13 1.93 -3.75
N VAL A 172 -19.21 1.23 -4.42
CA VAL A 172 -17.76 1.45 -4.31
C VAL A 172 -17.35 2.79 -4.89
N ASP A 173 -18.11 3.31 -5.86
CA ASP A 173 -17.87 4.61 -6.48
C ASP A 173 -18.05 5.78 -5.51
N GLU A 174 -18.63 5.53 -4.33
CA GLU A 174 -18.74 6.51 -3.25
C GLU A 174 -17.48 6.62 -2.39
N ALA A 175 -16.50 5.73 -2.54
CA ALA A 175 -15.25 5.76 -1.77
C ALA A 175 -14.56 7.13 -1.73
N PRO A 176 -14.47 7.91 -2.82
CA PRO A 176 -13.84 9.24 -2.79
C PRO A 176 -14.44 10.21 -1.78
N LYS A 177 -15.73 10.07 -1.43
CA LYS A 177 -16.40 10.89 -0.39
C LYS A 177 -15.81 10.67 1.00
N PHE A 178 -15.21 9.51 1.23
CA PHE A 178 -14.61 9.10 2.50
C PHE A 178 -13.09 9.25 2.49
N CYS A 179 -12.46 9.02 1.33
CA CYS A 179 -11.01 9.00 1.17
C CYS A 179 -10.39 10.38 0.91
N GLY A 180 -11.19 11.38 0.54
CA GLY A 180 -10.83 12.79 0.43
C GLY A 180 -11.10 13.57 1.72
N SER A 181 -10.53 14.78 1.85
CA SER A 181 -10.55 15.65 3.03
C SER A 181 -11.91 15.76 3.75
N GLY A 182 -12.05 14.98 4.83
CA GLY A 182 -12.57 15.43 6.13
C GLY A 182 -13.96 16.00 6.29
N GLU A 183 -14.91 15.76 5.39
CA GLU A 183 -16.31 16.08 5.65
C GLU A 183 -17.19 14.84 5.52
N LEU A 184 -17.33 14.11 6.63
CA LEU A 184 -18.53 13.33 6.88
C LEU A 184 -19.52 14.27 7.57
N GLN A 185 -20.60 14.62 6.86
CA GLN A 185 -21.83 15.16 7.46
C GLN A 185 -22.50 14.10 8.34
#